data_AF-A0A562VD92-F1
#
_entry.id   AF-A0A562VD92-F1
#
_cell.length_a   1.000
_cell.length_b   1.000
_cell.length_c   1.000
_cell.angle_alpha   90.00
_cell.angle_beta   90.00
_cell.angle_gamma   90.00
#
_symmetry.space_group_name_H-M   'P 1'
#
loop_
_entity.id
_entity.type
_entity.pdbx_description
1 polymer ?
#
loop_
_entity_poly.entity_id
_entity_poly.type
_entity_poly.pdbx_seq_one_letter_code
_entity_poly.pdbx_strand_id
1 'polypeptide(L)'
;MNEPIRFLCDGEPVDAEPGQTIAAALTAADVWTLRRTRGTGRPRGVFCGMGVCFDCLVTLNGRPDVRSCVERVVAGDEVVTTGVRDV
;
A
#
# COMPACT_ATOMS: atom_id res chain seq x y z
N MET A 1 -11.34 3.72 -22.48
CA MET A 1 -10.52 2.85 -21.63
C MET A 1 -9.37 3.71 -21.13
N ASN A 2 -9.13 3.74 -19.81
CA ASN A 2 -8.07 4.57 -19.24
C ASN A 2 -6.74 3.78 -19.24
N GLU A 3 -5.61 4.46 -19.34
CA GLU A 3 -4.29 3.82 -19.32
C GLU A 3 -3.91 3.45 -17.87
N PRO A 4 -3.41 2.23 -17.61
CA PRO A 4 -3.02 1.82 -16.26
C PRO A 4 -1.83 2.64 -15.76
N ILE A 5 -1.86 2.96 -14.47
CA ILE A 5 -0.73 3.55 -13.74
C ILE A 5 0.17 2.41 -13.27
N ARG A 6 1.47 2.50 -13.59
CA ARG A 6 2.48 1.56 -13.09
C ARG A 6 3.31 2.13 -11.96
N PHE A 7 3.44 1.36 -10.90
CA PHE A 7 4.28 1.68 -9.74
C PHE A 7 4.95 0.41 -9.20
N LEU A 8 5.83 0.54 -8.20
CA LEU A 8 6.50 -0.58 -7.54
C LEU A 8 5.95 -0.78 -6.13
N CYS A 9 5.72 -2.04 -5.76
CA CYS A 9 5.48 -2.46 -4.39
C CYS A 9 6.55 -3.48 -3.98
N ASP A 10 7.38 -3.15 -2.99
CA ASP A 10 8.47 -4.02 -2.52
C ASP A 10 9.43 -4.48 -3.65
N GLY A 11 9.61 -3.62 -4.67
CA GLY A 11 10.42 -3.90 -5.86
C GLY A 11 9.68 -4.59 -7.01
N GLU A 12 8.45 -5.05 -6.78
CA GLU A 12 7.63 -5.72 -7.79
C GLU A 12 6.68 -4.75 -8.50
N PRO A 13 6.51 -4.84 -9.83
CA PRO A 13 5.61 -3.97 -10.58
C PRO A 13 4.14 -4.28 -10.26
N VAL A 14 3.35 -3.21 -10.05
CA VAL A 14 1.90 -3.27 -9.82
C VAL A 14 1.20 -2.30 -10.77
N ASP A 15 0.12 -2.76 -11.39
CA ASP A 15 -0.78 -1.94 -12.20
C ASP A 15 -1.92 -1.40 -11.32
N ALA A 16 -2.30 -0.14 -11.55
CA ALA A 16 -3.42 0.53 -10.90
C ALA A 16 -4.31 1.24 -11.92
N GLU A 17 -5.60 1.33 -11.62
CA GLU A 17 -6.53 2.17 -12.37
C GLU A 17 -6.33 3.65 -12.00
N PRO A 18 -6.45 4.59 -12.95
CA PRO A 18 -6.24 5.98 -12.64
C PRO A 18 -7.19 6.51 -11.56
N GLY A 19 -6.59 7.12 -10.54
CA GLY A 19 -7.30 7.66 -9.39
C GLY A 19 -7.51 6.69 -8.23
N GLN A 20 -7.08 5.42 -8.35
CA GLN A 20 -7.02 4.52 -7.21
C GLN A 20 -6.08 5.05 -6.11
N THR A 21 -6.44 4.71 -4.88
CA THR A 21 -5.52 4.82 -3.75
C THR A 21 -4.51 3.69 -3.78
N ILE A 22 -3.36 3.88 -3.13
CA ILE A 22 -2.34 2.83 -2.99
C ILE A 22 -2.97 1.56 -2.41
N ALA A 23 -3.78 1.71 -1.37
CA ALA A 23 -4.56 0.62 -0.77
C ALA A 23 -5.42 -0.13 -1.78
N ALA A 24 -6.20 0.59 -2.59
CA ALA A 24 -7.09 -0.02 -3.58
C ALA A 24 -6.30 -0.82 -4.62
N ALA A 25 -5.21 -0.25 -5.14
CA ALA A 25 -4.32 -0.91 -6.09
C ALA A 25 -3.70 -2.18 -5.49
N LEU A 26 -3.16 -2.09 -4.27
CA LEU A 26 -2.55 -3.24 -3.58
C LEU A 26 -3.56 -4.35 -3.27
N THR A 27 -4.78 -4.02 -2.83
CA THR A 27 -5.83 -5.03 -2.61
C THR A 27 -6.28 -5.70 -3.91
N ALA A 28 -6.30 -4.96 -5.04
CA ALA A 28 -6.60 -5.54 -6.34
C ALA A 28 -5.49 -6.46 -6.86
N ALA A 29 -4.26 -6.26 -6.39
CA ALA A 29 -3.11 -7.13 -6.63
C ALA A 29 -2.91 -8.21 -5.53
N ASP A 30 -3.95 -8.51 -4.74
CA ASP A 30 -3.95 -9.49 -3.64
C ASP A 30 -2.94 -9.21 -2.50
N VAL A 31 -2.46 -7.97 -2.37
CA VAL A 31 -1.58 -7.53 -1.26
C VAL A 31 -2.44 -6.96 -0.12
N TRP A 32 -2.73 -7.80 0.86
CA TRP A 32 -3.58 -7.45 2.01
C TRP A 32 -2.81 -7.04 3.27
N THR A 33 -1.58 -7.53 3.44
CA THR A 33 -0.77 -7.21 4.62
C THR A 33 0.23 -6.11 4.29
N LEU A 34 0.00 -4.91 4.81
CA LEU A 34 0.81 -3.72 4.54
C LEU A 34 1.82 -3.44 5.65
N ARG A 35 1.48 -3.82 6.89
CA ARG A 35 2.38 -3.74 8.05
C ARG A 35 2.06 -4.83 9.06
N ARG A 36 2.96 -4.98 10.04
CA ARG A 36 2.73 -5.81 11.22
C ARG A 36 2.76 -4.97 12.50
N THR A 37 1.99 -5.36 13.52
CA THR A 37 2.02 -4.69 14.82
C THR A 37 3.36 -4.90 15.52
N ARG A 38 3.84 -3.87 16.21
CA ARG A 38 5.03 -4.01 17.08
C ARG A 38 4.74 -5.04 18.19
N GLY A 39 5.72 -5.87 18.51
CA GLY A 39 5.65 -6.89 19.56
C GLY A 39 4.92 -8.17 19.14
N THR A 40 3.65 -8.07 18.70
CA THR A 40 2.82 -9.25 18.39
C THR A 40 2.85 -9.71 16.93
N GLY A 41 3.40 -8.90 16.01
CA GLY A 41 3.56 -9.28 14.61
C GLY A 41 2.25 -9.49 13.83
N ARG A 42 1.10 -9.04 14.39
CA ARG A 42 -0.21 -9.26 13.76
C ARG A 42 -0.30 -8.49 12.44
N PRO A 43 -0.78 -9.12 11.35
CA PRO A 43 -0.93 -8.45 10.07
C PRO A 43 -1.95 -7.31 10.19
N ARG A 44 -1.67 -6.23 9.47
CA ARG A 44 -2.49 -5.02 9.34
C ARG A 44 -2.51 -4.58 7.89
N GLY A 45 -3.67 -4.08 7.48
CA GLY A 45 -3.92 -3.65 6.11
C GLY A 45 -5.08 -2.67 6.06
N VAL A 46 -5.74 -2.60 4.91
CA VAL A 46 -6.91 -1.73 4.71
C VAL A 46 -8.07 -2.26 5.56
N PHE A 47 -8.59 -1.39 6.44
CA PHE A 47 -9.76 -1.70 7.27
C PHE A 47 -10.82 -0.61 7.14
N CYS A 48 -10.52 0.61 7.58
CA CYS A 48 -11.51 1.69 7.59
C CYS A 48 -11.70 2.42 6.25
N GLY A 49 -10.73 2.35 5.33
CA GLY A 49 -10.75 3.13 4.07
C GLY A 49 -10.69 4.66 4.20
N MET A 50 -10.76 5.22 5.42
CA MET A 50 -10.91 6.66 5.66
C MET A 50 -9.65 7.34 6.26
N GLY A 51 -8.60 6.58 6.54
CA GLY A 51 -7.36 7.12 7.12
C GLY A 51 -7.37 7.34 8.64
N VAL A 52 -8.35 6.78 9.36
CA VAL A 52 -8.52 6.96 10.82
C VAL A 52 -7.94 5.83 11.67
N CYS A 53 -7.82 4.61 11.14
CA CYS A 53 -7.38 3.44 11.92
C CYS A 53 -5.86 3.21 11.97
N PHE A 54 -5.10 3.81 11.05
CA PHE A 54 -3.65 3.63 10.92
C PHE A 54 -3.18 2.18 10.66
N ASP A 55 -4.05 1.29 10.20
CA ASP A 55 -3.66 -0.09 9.87
C ASP A 55 -3.05 -0.25 8.47
N CYS A 56 -3.31 0.70 7.57
CA CYS A 56 -2.86 0.68 6.19
C CYS A 56 -1.52 1.41 5.93
N LEU A 57 -0.65 1.54 6.93
CA LEU A 57 0.58 2.33 6.79
C LEU A 57 1.59 1.63 5.87
N VAL A 58 2.20 2.42 4.99
CA VAL A 58 3.30 2.05 4.09
C VAL A 58 4.37 3.14 4.10
N THR A 59 5.52 2.85 3.51
CA THR A 59 6.50 3.88 3.12
C THR A 59 6.30 4.19 1.64
N LEU A 60 6.17 5.47 1.28
CA LEU A 60 5.99 5.91 -0.11
C LEU A 60 7.13 6.85 -0.50
N ASN A 61 7.92 6.47 -1.50
CA ASN A 61 9.05 7.29 -1.99
C ASN A 61 9.97 7.76 -0.85
N GLY A 62 10.27 6.85 0.09
CA GLY A 62 11.06 7.13 1.30
C GLY A 62 10.32 7.86 2.44
N ARG A 63 9.05 8.27 2.26
CA ARG A 63 8.24 8.92 3.29
C ARG A 63 7.49 7.86 4.12
N PRO A 64 7.81 7.69 5.41
CA PRO A 64 7.18 6.68 6.26
C PRO A 64 5.78 7.10 6.71
N ASP A 65 5.06 6.14 7.30
CA ASP A 65 3.75 6.33 7.94
C ASP A 65 2.67 6.94 7.01
N VAL A 66 2.76 6.65 5.71
CA VAL A 66 1.76 7.09 4.73
C VAL A 66 0.54 6.19 4.80
N ARG A 67 -0.63 6.80 4.91
CA ARG A 67 -1.92 6.11 4.92
C ARG A 67 -2.31 5.76 3.49
N SER A 68 -1.97 4.55 3.06
CA SER A 68 -2.24 4.05 1.71
C SER A 68 -3.73 4.13 1.30
N CYS A 69 -4.65 4.12 2.26
CA CYS A 69 -6.09 4.21 2.00
C CYS A 69 -6.61 5.57 1.55
N VAL A 70 -5.82 6.64 1.69
CA VAL A 70 -6.22 8.00 1.27
C VAL A 70 -5.22 8.66 0.32
N GLU A 71 -4.01 8.11 0.21
CA GLU A 71 -3.02 8.56 -0.77
C GLU A 71 -3.27 7.90 -2.13
N ARG A 72 -3.34 8.71 -3.19
CA ARG A 72 -3.46 8.22 -4.58
C ARG A 72 -2.11 7.75 -5.09
N VAL A 73 -2.09 6.65 -5.82
CA VAL A 73 -0.89 6.18 -6.49
C VAL A 73 -0.70 6.91 -7.81
N VAL A 74 0.55 7.25 -8.14
CA VAL A 74 0.94 7.84 -9.42
C VAL A 74 2.04 7.02 -10.09
N ALA A 75 2.25 7.28 -11.37
CA ALA A 75 3.23 6.53 -12.15
C ALA A 75 4.64 6.74 -11.60
N GLY A 76 5.37 5.64 -11.40
CA GLY A 76 6.73 5.65 -10.86
C GLY A 76 6.83 5.72 -9.34
N ASP A 77 5.71 5.67 -8.60
CA ASP A 77 5.77 5.55 -7.14
C ASP A 77 6.48 4.27 -6.71
N GLU A 78 7.21 4.35 -5.60
CA GLU A 78 7.81 3.23 -4.90
C GLU A 78 7.17 3.09 -3.52
N VAL A 79 6.44 1.99 -3.33
CA VAL A 79 5.77 1.64 -2.09
C VAL A 79 6.52 0.50 -1.43
N VAL A 80 6.85 0.66 -0.14
CA VAL A 80 7.46 -0.39 0.67
C VAL A 80 6.52 -0.74 1.81
N THR A 81 6.19 -2.03 1.90
CA THR A 81 5.43 -2.61 3.01
C THR A 81 6.38 -3.09 4.10
N THR A 82 5.88 -3.17 5.33
CA THR A 82 6.58 -3.87 6.43
C THR A 82 5.95 -5.23 6.73
N GLY A 83 4.97 -5.62 5.92
CA GLY A 83 4.15 -6.81 6.09
C GLY A 83 4.67 -8.06 5.41
N VAL A 84 5.41 -7.89 4.30
CA VAL A 84 5.79 -8.96 3.37
C VAL A 84 7.12 -9.64 3.72
N ARG A 85 7.89 -9.09 4.67
CA ARG A 85 9.09 -9.75 5.19
C ARG A 85 8.73 -10.72 6.31
N ASP A 86 8.43 -11.95 5.93
CA ASP A 86 8.56 -13.10 6.83
C ASP A 86 10.07 -13.40 7.00
N VAL A 87 10.65 -12.95 8.11
CA VAL A 87 11.89 -13.49 8.68
C VAL A 87 11.53 -14.19 9.97
#